data_AF-A0A2A4J242-F1
#
_entry.id   AF-A0A2A4J242-F1
#
_cell.length_a   1.000
_cell.length_b   1.000
_cell.length_c   1.000
_cell.angle_alpha   90.00
_cell.angle_beta   90.00
_cell.angle_gamma   90.00
#
_symmetry.space_group_name_H-M   'P 1'
#
loop_
_entity.id
_entity.type
_entity.pdbx_description
1 polymer ?
#
loop_
_entity_poly.entity_id
_entity_poly.type
_entity_poly.pdbx_seq_one_letter_code
_entity_poly.pdbx_strand_id
1 'polypeptide(L)'
;MKTFTKCFVLLFCFICTDCLFRCDYKYNTMAEGWFKLYEIPATWMEAEQRCSLQGAVLASPTTSAIAAEMRHIMKNFFIQDTEIFTGIHATLSPGNYYTVDGIPLSEIPLVWAKNEPDNLGNKERCITLNSNGSAADRMCEEPRPYICYRSGKKEVLTNKCGTVDDEYHYNNKTKSCYKFHRVPRTFSDAHFVCSAEGGHLAIINSKEEAEVLKKLLADNPASSIPGRHYKDAAIIGFHDWGTWGNWRTIHGVKLSEAGYDTFERGQPDNYTPGENCGSIFRSGLLNDLPCGNPFPFICEKDPEYPPVCQPSTDEGIEIDKRFKNEVEDHQ
;
A
#
# COMPACT_ATOMS: atom_id res chain seq x y z
N MET A 1 -12.11 53.73 -39.74
CA MET A 1 -12.34 53.00 -38.47
C MET A 1 -12.64 51.53 -38.78
N LYS A 2 -11.68 50.64 -38.56
CA LYS A 2 -11.94 49.19 -38.44
C LYS A 2 -11.16 48.70 -37.22
N THR A 3 -11.89 48.46 -36.15
CA THR A 3 -11.40 47.97 -34.86
C THR A 3 -11.04 46.49 -35.01
N PHE A 4 -9.78 46.14 -34.76
CA PHE A 4 -9.35 44.76 -34.62
C PHE A 4 -9.61 44.30 -33.18
N THR A 5 -10.65 43.50 -32.98
CA THR A 5 -10.89 42.81 -31.71
C THR A 5 -9.98 41.59 -31.66
N LYS A 6 -8.86 41.66 -30.92
CA LYS A 6 -8.07 40.47 -30.59
C LYS A 6 -8.84 39.65 -29.55
N CYS A 7 -9.36 38.51 -29.97
CA CYS A 7 -9.92 37.51 -29.06
C CYS A 7 -8.74 36.83 -28.34
N PHE A 8 -8.51 37.17 -27.07
CA PHE A 8 -7.63 36.40 -26.20
C PHE A 8 -8.42 35.16 -25.77
N VAL A 9 -8.10 34.00 -26.35
CA VAL A 9 -8.50 32.71 -25.79
C VAL A 9 -7.66 32.51 -24.53
N LEU A 10 -8.22 32.87 -23.37
CA LEU A 10 -7.71 32.42 -22.09
C LEU A 10 -7.91 30.90 -22.02
N LEU A 11 -6.87 30.14 -22.37
CA LEU A 11 -6.75 28.77 -21.90
C LEU A 11 -6.66 28.86 -20.37
N PHE A 12 -7.79 28.68 -19.69
CA PHE A 12 -7.79 28.32 -18.29
C PHE A 12 -7.18 26.92 -18.22
N CYS A 13 -5.87 26.87 -18.02
CA CYS A 13 -5.21 25.68 -17.53
C CYS A 13 -5.83 25.42 -16.15
N PHE A 14 -6.79 24.51 -16.06
CA PHE A 14 -7.24 23.96 -14.79
C PHE A 14 -6.07 23.16 -14.23
N ILE A 15 -5.13 23.87 -13.60
CA ILE A 15 -4.12 23.26 -12.76
C ILE A 15 -4.92 22.70 -11.58
N CYS A 16 -5.27 21.42 -11.63
CA CYS A 16 -5.82 20.71 -10.47
C CYS A 16 -4.70 20.64 -9.43
N THR A 17 -4.61 21.68 -8.60
CA THR A 17 -3.79 21.68 -7.38
C THR A 17 -4.29 20.62 -6.38
N ASP A 18 -5.51 20.13 -6.57
CA ASP A 18 -6.23 19.20 -5.68
C ASP A 18 -6.02 17.71 -6.00
N CYS A 19 -5.21 17.38 -7.01
CA CYS A 19 -5.07 16.01 -7.50
C CYS A 19 -3.75 15.32 -7.10
N LEU A 20 -2.93 15.89 -6.21
CA LEU A 20 -1.63 15.34 -5.81
C LEU A 20 -1.74 13.95 -5.19
N PHE A 21 -0.85 13.02 -5.58
CA PHE A 21 -0.72 11.74 -4.89
C PHE A 21 0.66 11.10 -5.13
N ARG A 22 0.88 9.88 -4.65
CA ARG A 22 2.16 9.19 -4.76
C ARG A 22 2.52 8.92 -6.23
N CYS A 23 3.77 9.19 -6.62
CA CYS A 23 4.27 9.00 -7.98
C CYS A 23 4.31 7.55 -8.47
N ASP A 24 4.24 6.58 -7.55
CA ASP A 24 4.15 5.17 -7.88
C ASP A 24 2.74 4.74 -8.29
N TYR A 25 1.77 5.66 -8.28
CA TYR A 25 0.48 5.54 -8.93
C TYR A 25 0.48 6.30 -10.26
N LYS A 26 -0.33 5.83 -11.22
CA LYS A 26 -0.56 6.48 -12.50
C LYS A 26 -1.95 7.11 -12.51
N TYR A 27 -2.01 8.39 -12.87
CA TYR A 27 -3.28 9.11 -12.95
C TYR A 27 -3.95 8.82 -14.30
N ASN A 28 -5.22 8.45 -14.28
CA ASN A 28 -6.07 8.40 -15.46
C ASN A 28 -7.07 9.55 -15.43
N THR A 29 -7.03 10.38 -16.48
CA THR A 29 -7.86 11.59 -16.59
C THR A 29 -9.34 11.29 -16.74
N MET A 30 -9.70 10.23 -17.48
CA MET A 30 -11.08 9.84 -17.73
C MET A 30 -11.75 9.24 -16.48
N ALA A 31 -10.99 8.49 -15.68
CA ALA A 31 -11.43 7.91 -14.42
C ALA A 31 -11.27 8.86 -13.22
N GLU A 32 -10.71 10.06 -13.45
CA GLU A 32 -10.43 11.09 -12.44
C GLU A 32 -9.76 10.50 -11.19
N GLY A 33 -8.73 9.67 -11.37
CA GLY A 33 -8.11 8.96 -10.26
C GLY A 33 -6.78 8.29 -10.55
N TRP A 34 -6.15 7.85 -9.48
CA TRP A 34 -4.83 7.24 -9.42
C TRP A 34 -4.95 5.73 -9.30
N PHE A 35 -4.16 5.01 -10.10
CA PHE A 35 -4.15 3.55 -10.16
C PHE A 35 -2.74 3.00 -9.93
N LYS A 36 -2.63 1.89 -9.21
CA LYS A 36 -1.38 1.14 -9.08
C LYS A 36 -1.65 -0.35 -9.14
N LEU A 37 -1.01 -1.03 -10.08
CA LEU A 37 -1.03 -2.49 -10.19
C LEU A 37 -0.04 -3.13 -9.22
N TYR A 38 -0.47 -4.18 -8.54
CA TYR A 38 0.37 -5.11 -7.81
C TYR A 38 0.30 -6.47 -8.50
N GLU A 39 1.38 -6.82 -9.20
CA GLU A 39 1.50 -8.07 -9.96
C GLU A 39 1.72 -9.28 -9.04
N ILE A 40 2.40 -9.10 -7.91
CA ILE A 40 2.63 -10.16 -6.93
C ILE A 40 1.30 -10.49 -6.24
N PRO A 41 0.77 -11.71 -6.41
CA PRO A 41 -0.51 -12.10 -5.84
C PRO A 41 -0.52 -12.03 -4.31
N ALA A 42 -1.64 -11.60 -3.74
CA ALA A 42 -1.90 -11.62 -2.31
C ALA A 42 -3.34 -12.06 -2.06
N THR A 43 -3.66 -12.50 -0.85
CA THR A 43 -5.06 -12.74 -0.47
C THR A 43 -5.87 -11.44 -0.54
N TRP A 44 -7.20 -11.53 -0.64
CA TRP A 44 -8.04 -10.33 -0.73
C TRP A 44 -7.86 -9.39 0.47
N MET A 45 -7.73 -9.97 1.67
CA MET A 45 -7.52 -9.20 2.90
C MET A 45 -6.19 -8.44 2.88
N GLU A 46 -5.11 -9.07 2.44
CA GLU A 46 -3.80 -8.41 2.31
C GLU A 46 -3.80 -7.32 1.22
N ALA A 47 -4.49 -7.56 0.12
CA ALA A 47 -4.66 -6.60 -0.97
C ALA A 47 -5.41 -5.35 -0.52
N GLU A 48 -6.56 -5.53 0.16
CA GLU A 48 -7.34 -4.43 0.75
C GLU A 48 -6.49 -3.66 1.76
N GLN A 49 -5.86 -4.36 2.71
CA GLN A 49 -5.05 -3.75 3.74
C GLN A 49 -3.91 -2.93 3.13
N ARG A 50 -3.25 -3.44 2.08
CA ARG A 50 -2.18 -2.69 1.39
C ARG A 50 -2.71 -1.42 0.76
N CYS A 51 -3.82 -1.47 0.02
CA CYS A 51 -4.37 -0.26 -0.59
C CYS A 51 -4.78 0.77 0.47
N SER A 52 -5.43 0.31 1.55
CA SER A 52 -5.87 1.13 2.67
C SER A 52 -4.70 1.86 3.36
N LEU A 53 -3.62 1.15 3.67
CA LEU A 53 -2.39 1.72 4.25
C LEU A 53 -1.68 2.72 3.33
N GLN A 54 -2.02 2.75 2.04
CA GLN A 54 -1.50 3.73 1.07
C GLN A 54 -2.40 4.95 0.94
N GLY A 55 -3.50 5.02 1.70
CA GLY A 55 -4.53 6.04 1.54
C GLY A 55 -5.34 5.86 0.25
N ALA A 56 -5.36 4.65 -0.29
CA ALA A 56 -6.12 4.23 -1.47
C ALA A 56 -7.14 3.15 -1.05
N VAL A 57 -7.84 2.58 -2.02
CA VAL A 57 -8.81 1.49 -1.83
C VAL A 57 -8.56 0.39 -2.85
N LEU A 58 -8.99 -0.83 -2.56
CA LEU A 58 -8.94 -1.92 -3.54
C LEU A 58 -9.91 -1.58 -4.70
N ALA A 59 -9.37 -1.48 -5.91
CA ALA A 59 -10.10 -0.93 -7.04
C ALA A 59 -11.35 -1.77 -7.38
N SER A 60 -12.45 -1.08 -7.66
CA SER A 60 -13.71 -1.71 -8.09
C SER A 60 -14.23 -0.99 -9.34
N PRO A 61 -14.86 -1.70 -10.30
CA PRO A 61 -15.34 -1.12 -11.56
C PRO A 61 -16.62 -0.27 -11.40
N THR A 62 -16.60 0.70 -10.48
CA THR A 62 -17.76 1.52 -10.06
C THR A 62 -18.26 2.48 -11.13
N THR A 63 -17.42 2.79 -12.13
CA THR A 63 -17.80 3.57 -13.30
C THR A 63 -17.23 2.91 -14.56
N SER A 64 -17.81 3.23 -15.72
CA SER A 64 -17.29 2.75 -17.01
C SER A 64 -15.85 3.18 -17.28
N ALA A 65 -15.45 4.37 -16.82
CA ALA A 65 -14.08 4.87 -16.94
C ALA A 65 -13.09 4.09 -16.06
N ILE A 66 -13.44 3.83 -14.78
CA ILE A 66 -12.62 3.01 -13.88
C ILE A 66 -12.51 1.58 -14.42
N ALA A 67 -13.63 0.98 -14.87
CA ALA A 67 -13.63 -0.35 -15.45
C ALA A 67 -12.82 -0.44 -16.75
N ALA A 68 -12.81 0.63 -17.58
CA ALA A 68 -11.98 0.70 -18.77
C ALA A 68 -10.49 0.75 -18.42
N GLU A 69 -10.10 1.58 -17.45
CA GLU A 69 -8.71 1.70 -17.01
C GLU A 69 -8.20 0.41 -16.36
N MET A 70 -8.98 -0.22 -15.48
CA MET A 70 -8.63 -1.52 -14.89
C MET A 70 -8.34 -2.56 -15.98
N ARG A 71 -9.19 -2.65 -17.01
CA ARG A 71 -8.96 -3.55 -18.16
C ARG A 71 -7.74 -3.16 -18.97
N HIS A 72 -7.49 -1.87 -19.18
CA HIS A 72 -6.32 -1.38 -19.91
C HIS A 72 -5.03 -1.79 -19.20
N ILE A 73 -4.94 -1.53 -17.89
CA ILE A 73 -3.82 -1.98 -17.05
C ILE A 73 -3.65 -3.49 -17.21
N MET A 74 -4.69 -4.29 -17.03
CA MET A 74 -4.56 -5.75 -17.12
C MET A 74 -4.05 -6.24 -18.48
N LYS A 75 -4.51 -5.64 -19.60
CA LYS A 75 -4.07 -6.02 -20.95
C LYS A 75 -2.60 -5.74 -21.22
N ASN A 76 -2.02 -4.75 -20.56
CA ASN A 76 -0.61 -4.39 -20.74
C ASN A 76 0.33 -5.33 -19.98
N PHE A 77 -0.14 -5.94 -18.88
CA PHE A 77 0.71 -6.72 -17.96
C PHE A 77 0.41 -8.22 -17.95
N PHE A 78 -0.81 -8.65 -18.30
CA PHE A 78 -1.25 -10.04 -18.12
C PHE A 78 -1.77 -10.70 -19.40
N ILE A 79 -1.83 -12.04 -19.35
CA ILE A 79 -2.51 -12.88 -20.34
C ILE A 79 -4.03 -12.78 -20.13
N GLN A 80 -4.82 -13.08 -21.16
CA GLN A 80 -6.28 -12.89 -21.15
C GLN A 80 -7.03 -13.61 -20.02
N ASP A 81 -6.47 -14.71 -19.50
CA ASP A 81 -7.10 -15.54 -18.47
C ASP A 81 -6.74 -15.10 -17.04
N THR A 82 -5.90 -14.07 -16.87
CA THR A 82 -5.58 -13.56 -15.53
C THR A 82 -6.73 -12.75 -14.95
N GLU A 83 -7.10 -13.09 -13.72
CA GLU A 83 -8.08 -12.39 -12.90
C GLU A 83 -7.36 -11.56 -11.83
N ILE A 84 -7.83 -10.34 -11.59
CA ILE A 84 -7.41 -9.53 -10.44
C ILE A 84 -8.52 -9.50 -9.38
N PHE A 85 -8.15 -9.30 -8.12
CA PHE A 85 -9.14 -8.93 -7.12
C PHE A 85 -9.72 -7.54 -7.41
N THR A 86 -11.05 -7.44 -7.21
CA THR A 86 -11.72 -6.15 -7.05
C THR A 86 -11.95 -5.87 -5.57
N GLY A 87 -12.29 -4.62 -5.24
CA GLY A 87 -12.75 -4.25 -3.90
C GLY A 87 -14.15 -4.75 -3.54
N ILE A 88 -14.82 -5.54 -4.40
CA ILE A 88 -16.18 -6.03 -4.12
C ILE A 88 -16.09 -7.35 -3.35
N HIS A 89 -16.76 -7.41 -2.19
CA HIS A 89 -16.72 -8.55 -1.28
C HIS A 89 -18.00 -8.73 -0.46
N ALA A 90 -18.22 -9.95 0.03
CA ALA A 90 -19.27 -10.36 0.95
C ALA A 90 -18.69 -10.97 2.24
N THR A 91 -17.47 -10.59 2.62
CA THR A 91 -16.76 -11.14 3.80
C THR A 91 -17.43 -10.76 5.12
N LEU A 92 -18.18 -9.66 5.18
CA LEU A 92 -18.92 -9.23 6.37
C LEU A 92 -20.24 -9.99 6.56
N SER A 93 -20.93 -10.28 5.46
CA SER A 93 -22.21 -11.00 5.46
C SER A 93 -22.32 -11.78 4.15
N PRO A 94 -22.40 -13.13 4.20
CA PRO A 94 -22.57 -13.94 3.00
C PRO A 94 -23.75 -13.47 2.14
N GLY A 95 -23.55 -13.41 0.82
CA GLY A 95 -24.55 -12.97 -0.16
C GLY A 95 -24.75 -11.45 -0.28
N ASN A 96 -24.18 -10.66 0.63
CA ASN A 96 -24.29 -9.21 0.65
C ASN A 96 -22.99 -8.59 0.14
N TYR A 97 -22.89 -8.42 -1.18
CA TYR A 97 -21.69 -7.89 -1.84
C TYR A 97 -21.69 -6.37 -1.92
N TYR A 98 -20.60 -5.77 -1.44
CA TYR A 98 -20.35 -4.32 -1.48
C TYR A 98 -18.90 -4.07 -1.89
N THR A 99 -18.62 -2.91 -2.48
CA THR A 99 -17.24 -2.41 -2.51
C THR A 99 -16.75 -2.12 -1.09
N VAL A 100 -15.43 -2.03 -0.92
CA VAL A 100 -14.81 -1.53 0.32
C VAL A 100 -15.31 -0.14 0.72
N ASP A 101 -15.79 0.66 -0.24
CA ASP A 101 -16.38 2.00 -0.03
C ASP A 101 -17.91 1.98 0.19
N GLY A 102 -18.52 0.79 0.27
CA GLY A 102 -19.93 0.62 0.62
C GLY A 102 -20.92 0.75 -0.54
N ILE A 103 -20.46 0.73 -1.80
CA ILE A 103 -21.35 0.72 -2.97
C ILE A 103 -21.87 -0.71 -3.16
N PRO A 104 -23.20 -0.94 -3.17
CA PRO A 104 -23.76 -2.27 -3.36
C PRO A 104 -23.49 -2.79 -4.78
N LEU A 105 -23.27 -4.11 -4.91
CA LEU A 105 -23.04 -4.75 -6.21
C LEU A 105 -24.14 -4.47 -7.24
N SER A 106 -25.39 -4.27 -6.81
CA SER A 106 -26.53 -3.94 -7.69
C SER A 106 -26.40 -2.60 -8.43
N GLU A 107 -25.54 -1.70 -7.96
CA GLU A 107 -25.29 -0.40 -8.61
C GLU A 107 -24.10 -0.43 -9.57
N ILE A 108 -23.35 -1.53 -9.61
CA ILE A 108 -22.12 -1.67 -10.39
C ILE A 108 -22.45 -2.38 -11.70
N PRO A 109 -22.07 -1.83 -12.87
CA PRO A 109 -22.37 -2.43 -14.18
C PRO A 109 -21.42 -3.60 -14.48
N LEU A 110 -21.54 -4.68 -13.71
CA LEU A 110 -20.69 -5.87 -13.80
C LEU A 110 -21.24 -6.83 -14.87
N VAL A 111 -20.33 -7.43 -15.65
CA VAL A 111 -20.66 -8.49 -16.60
C VAL A 111 -20.09 -9.79 -16.07
N TRP A 112 -20.93 -10.78 -15.76
CA TRP A 112 -20.47 -12.07 -15.29
C TRP A 112 -19.81 -12.88 -16.41
N ALA A 113 -18.77 -13.64 -16.06
CA ALA A 113 -18.23 -14.66 -16.94
C ALA A 113 -19.24 -15.81 -17.10
N LYS A 114 -19.00 -16.66 -18.10
CA LYS A 114 -19.88 -17.81 -18.35
C LYS A 114 -19.88 -18.73 -17.13
N ASN A 115 -21.08 -19.06 -16.65
CA ASN A 115 -21.36 -19.88 -15.46
C ASN A 115 -21.08 -19.18 -14.11
N GLU A 116 -20.85 -17.87 -14.09
CA GLU A 116 -20.67 -17.10 -12.85
C GLU A 116 -21.92 -16.25 -12.53
N PRO A 117 -22.14 -15.87 -11.26
CA PRO A 117 -21.43 -16.37 -10.08
C PRO A 117 -21.90 -17.79 -9.71
N ASP A 118 -21.00 -18.67 -9.26
CA ASP A 118 -21.33 -20.07 -8.93
C ASP A 118 -21.29 -20.41 -7.42
N ASN A 119 -20.71 -19.51 -6.61
CA ASN A 119 -20.56 -19.62 -5.17
C ASN A 119 -20.02 -21.00 -4.73
N LEU A 120 -18.91 -21.41 -5.34
CA LEU A 120 -18.32 -22.73 -5.17
C LEU A 120 -18.13 -23.09 -3.70
N GLY A 121 -18.81 -24.16 -3.28
CA GLY A 121 -18.72 -24.67 -1.90
C GLY A 121 -19.21 -23.70 -0.82
N ASN A 122 -20.00 -22.68 -1.15
CA ASN A 122 -20.47 -21.61 -0.26
C ASN A 122 -19.32 -20.80 0.38
N LYS A 123 -18.22 -20.61 -0.35
CA LYS A 123 -16.99 -19.97 0.15
C LYS A 123 -16.54 -18.77 -0.67
N GLU A 124 -17.13 -18.52 -1.82
CA GLU A 124 -16.65 -17.48 -2.74
C GLU A 124 -17.24 -16.12 -2.37
N ARG A 125 -16.48 -15.36 -1.59
CA ARG A 125 -16.94 -14.09 -1.01
C ARG A 125 -16.25 -12.87 -1.62
N CYS A 126 -15.41 -13.05 -2.64
CA CYS A 126 -14.66 -11.96 -3.26
C CYS A 126 -14.87 -11.97 -4.76
N ILE A 127 -15.09 -10.80 -5.35
CA ILE A 127 -15.29 -10.69 -6.80
C ILE A 127 -13.97 -10.38 -7.48
N THR A 128 -13.69 -11.12 -8.54
CA THR A 128 -12.55 -10.88 -9.43
C THR A 128 -13.02 -10.31 -10.77
N LEU A 129 -12.09 -9.69 -11.49
CA LEU A 129 -12.30 -9.19 -12.84
C LEU A 129 -11.18 -9.71 -13.74
N ASN A 130 -11.50 -10.20 -14.93
CA ASN A 130 -10.52 -10.57 -15.95
C ASN A 130 -10.28 -9.43 -16.96
N SER A 131 -9.28 -9.57 -17.84
CA SER A 131 -8.91 -8.50 -18.79
C SER A 131 -9.97 -8.23 -19.87
N ASN A 132 -10.90 -9.16 -20.06
CA ASN A 132 -12.05 -8.99 -20.97
C ASN A 132 -13.18 -8.17 -20.31
N GLY A 133 -13.10 -7.95 -18.99
CA GLY A 133 -14.12 -7.25 -18.22
C GLY A 133 -15.21 -8.17 -17.67
N SER A 134 -15.02 -9.48 -17.75
CA SER A 134 -15.92 -10.44 -17.14
C SER A 134 -15.51 -10.71 -15.70
N ALA A 135 -16.50 -10.84 -14.82
CA ALA A 135 -16.32 -11.03 -13.40
C ALA A 135 -16.70 -12.43 -12.95
N ALA A 136 -16.16 -12.83 -11.80
CA ALA A 136 -16.46 -14.09 -11.14
C ALA A 136 -16.41 -13.90 -9.63
N ASP A 137 -17.17 -14.67 -8.87
CA ASP A 137 -16.90 -14.85 -7.45
C ASP A 137 -15.82 -15.90 -7.24
N ARG A 138 -14.95 -15.66 -6.27
CA ARG A 138 -13.80 -16.50 -5.93
C ARG A 138 -13.59 -16.56 -4.43
N MET A 139 -12.86 -17.57 -3.98
CA MET A 139 -12.39 -17.66 -2.60
C MET A 139 -11.41 -16.53 -2.31
N CYS A 140 -11.62 -15.82 -1.20
CA CYS A 140 -10.84 -14.64 -0.83
C CYS A 140 -9.39 -14.99 -0.44
N GLU A 141 -9.17 -16.24 -0.03
CA GLU A 141 -7.90 -16.78 0.43
C GLU A 141 -6.98 -17.21 -0.72
N GLU A 142 -7.48 -17.29 -1.95
CA GLU A 142 -6.65 -17.60 -3.12
C GLU A 142 -5.90 -16.36 -3.58
N PRO A 143 -4.55 -16.34 -3.55
CA PRO A 143 -3.79 -15.15 -3.89
C PRO A 143 -3.99 -14.74 -5.35
N ARG A 144 -4.29 -13.45 -5.58
CA ARG A 144 -4.44 -12.87 -6.93
C ARG A 144 -3.76 -11.50 -7.01
N PRO A 145 -3.31 -11.08 -8.20
CA PRO A 145 -2.90 -9.70 -8.43
C PRO A 145 -4.07 -8.74 -8.18
N TYR A 146 -3.79 -7.46 -7.97
CA TYR A 146 -4.81 -6.47 -7.65
C TYR A 146 -4.40 -5.07 -8.05
N ILE A 147 -5.38 -4.17 -8.14
CA ILE A 147 -5.15 -2.76 -8.43
C ILE A 147 -5.64 -1.95 -7.23
N CYS A 148 -4.80 -1.05 -6.73
CA CYS A 148 -5.25 -0.01 -5.81
C CYS A 148 -5.75 1.20 -6.61
N TYR A 149 -6.85 1.79 -6.18
CA TYR A 149 -7.46 3.00 -6.74
C TYR A 149 -7.54 4.10 -5.69
N ARG A 150 -7.34 5.34 -6.11
CA ARG A 150 -7.65 6.51 -5.30
C ARG A 150 -8.29 7.60 -6.17
N SER A 151 -9.40 8.17 -5.72
CA SER A 151 -10.01 9.31 -6.40
C SER A 151 -9.09 10.54 -6.39
N GLY A 152 -9.00 11.23 -7.53
CA GLY A 152 -8.28 12.49 -7.69
C GLY A 152 -8.95 13.68 -7.00
N LYS A 153 -10.21 13.56 -6.59
CA LYS A 153 -10.95 14.59 -5.82
C LYS A 153 -10.62 14.59 -4.34
N LYS A 154 -9.85 13.62 -3.86
CA LYS A 154 -9.53 13.46 -2.44
C LYS A 154 -8.28 14.29 -2.12
N GLU A 155 -8.51 15.49 -1.60
CA GLU A 155 -7.44 16.40 -1.14
C GLU A 155 -6.39 15.65 -0.29
N VAL A 156 -5.12 15.99 -0.52
CA VAL A 156 -3.98 15.46 0.23
C VAL A 156 -3.38 16.60 1.05
N LEU A 157 -3.73 16.65 2.33
CA LEU A 157 -2.89 17.34 3.32
C LEU A 157 -1.87 16.32 3.82
N THR A 158 -0.69 16.29 3.20
CA THR A 158 0.44 15.54 3.77
C THR A 158 1.11 16.33 4.88
N ASN A 159 1.54 15.63 5.92
CA ASN A 159 2.41 16.19 6.94
C ASN A 159 3.88 16.23 6.43
N LYS A 160 4.81 16.66 7.30
CA LYS A 160 6.25 16.73 6.99
C LYS A 160 6.89 15.38 6.63
N CYS A 161 6.19 14.27 6.82
CA CYS A 161 6.64 12.93 6.48
C CYS A 161 6.10 12.44 5.13
N GLY A 162 5.49 13.32 4.33
CA GLY A 162 4.95 12.95 3.02
C GLY A 162 3.78 11.98 3.11
N THR A 163 3.06 11.94 4.25
CA THR A 163 1.90 11.05 4.47
C THR A 163 0.73 11.82 5.08
N VAL A 164 -0.48 11.31 4.89
CA VAL A 164 -1.71 11.81 5.52
C VAL A 164 -1.90 11.31 6.95
N ASP A 165 -1.10 10.32 7.35
CA ASP A 165 -1.11 9.71 8.68
C ASP A 165 -0.34 10.57 9.68
N ASP A 166 -1.05 11.18 10.62
CA ASP A 166 -0.51 12.10 11.62
C ASP A 166 0.26 11.41 12.76
N GLU A 167 0.22 10.07 12.85
CA GLU A 167 1.04 9.30 13.78
C GLU A 167 2.50 9.17 13.32
N TYR A 168 2.83 9.55 12.07
CA TYR A 168 4.21 9.71 11.64
C TYR A 168 4.78 11.06 12.08
N HIS A 169 5.84 11.00 12.87
CA HIS A 169 6.49 12.20 13.42
C HIS A 169 7.89 12.40 12.83
N TYR A 170 8.10 13.56 12.22
CA TYR A 170 9.39 13.97 11.67
C TYR A 170 10.40 14.28 12.78
N ASN A 171 11.57 13.65 12.70
CA ASN A 171 12.67 13.94 13.60
C ASN A 171 13.73 14.81 12.91
N ASN A 172 13.94 16.02 13.43
CA ASN A 172 14.90 16.96 12.82
C ASN A 172 16.37 16.53 12.94
N LYS A 173 16.72 15.64 13.88
CA LYS A 173 18.10 15.16 14.07
C LYS A 173 18.47 14.08 13.06
N THR A 174 17.62 13.06 12.92
CA THR A 174 17.88 11.94 11.99
C THR A 174 17.43 12.26 10.57
N LYS A 175 16.59 13.29 10.39
CA LYS A 175 15.93 13.64 9.11
C LYS A 175 14.97 12.55 8.60
N SER A 176 14.65 11.57 9.43
CA SER A 176 13.64 10.53 9.15
C SER A 176 12.35 10.78 9.92
N CYS A 177 11.29 10.09 9.50
CA CYS A 177 10.01 10.02 10.19
C CYS A 177 9.81 8.66 10.83
N TYR A 178 9.19 8.65 12.01
CA TYR A 178 8.94 7.41 12.74
C TYR A 178 7.49 7.32 13.20
N LYS A 179 6.96 6.10 13.22
CA LYS A 179 5.65 5.76 13.79
C LYS A 179 5.80 4.55 14.69
N PHE A 180 5.21 4.62 15.88
CA PHE A 180 5.13 3.50 16.82
C PHE A 180 3.78 2.78 16.67
N HIS A 181 3.81 1.55 16.18
CA HIS A 181 2.62 0.73 16.05
C HIS A 181 2.36 -0.03 17.34
N ARG A 182 1.32 0.40 18.07
CA ARG A 182 0.93 -0.19 19.35
C ARG A 182 0.30 -1.56 19.20
N VAL A 183 -0.34 -1.85 18.07
CA VAL A 183 -1.03 -3.13 17.86
C VAL A 183 0.00 -4.19 17.47
N PRO A 184 0.23 -5.21 18.31
CA PRO A 184 1.31 -6.17 18.07
C PRO A 184 1.14 -6.98 16.78
N ARG A 185 2.26 -7.29 16.12
CA ARG A 185 2.35 -8.04 14.85
C ARG A 185 3.56 -8.95 14.85
N THR A 186 3.52 -10.02 14.04
CA THR A 186 4.70 -10.83 13.75
C THR A 186 5.72 -10.01 12.98
N PHE A 187 6.99 -10.44 12.92
CA PHE A 187 8.02 -9.70 12.18
C PHE A 187 7.65 -9.48 10.71
N SER A 188 7.12 -10.53 10.06
CA SER A 188 6.69 -10.47 8.66
C SER A 188 5.53 -9.49 8.46
N ASP A 189 4.53 -9.52 9.34
CA ASP A 189 3.38 -8.61 9.25
C ASP A 189 3.78 -7.16 9.55
N ALA A 190 4.67 -6.95 10.51
CA ALA A 190 5.20 -5.63 10.85
C ALA A 190 5.99 -5.04 9.67
N HIS A 191 6.83 -5.86 9.02
CA HIS A 191 7.52 -5.49 7.79
C HIS A 191 6.54 -5.14 6.66
N PHE A 192 5.49 -5.93 6.47
CA PHE A 192 4.43 -5.65 5.50
C PHE A 192 3.75 -4.30 5.76
N VAL A 193 3.38 -4.01 7.02
CA VAL A 193 2.72 -2.75 7.40
C VAL A 193 3.61 -1.56 7.08
N CYS A 194 4.86 -1.55 7.55
CA CYS A 194 5.75 -0.42 7.30
C CYS A 194 6.01 -0.22 5.80
N SER A 195 6.18 -1.32 5.04
CA SER A 195 6.32 -1.26 3.57
C SER A 195 5.09 -0.67 2.88
N ALA A 196 3.89 -1.07 3.32
CA ALA A 196 2.64 -0.56 2.76
C ALA A 196 2.46 0.94 3.04
N GLU A 197 2.85 1.42 4.23
CA GLU A 197 2.87 2.84 4.61
C GLU A 197 3.96 3.65 3.85
N GLY A 198 4.74 3.01 2.98
CA GLY A 198 5.79 3.62 2.18
C GLY A 198 7.04 3.93 2.99
N GLY A 199 7.31 3.15 4.04
CA GLY A 199 8.54 3.15 4.81
C GLY A 199 9.09 1.72 4.94
N HIS A 200 9.78 1.44 6.02
CA HIS A 200 10.27 0.11 6.38
C HIS A 200 10.34 -0.04 7.91
N LEU A 201 10.57 -1.25 8.43
CA LEU A 201 10.88 -1.39 9.85
C LEU A 201 12.13 -0.55 10.17
N ALA A 202 12.11 0.20 11.26
CA ALA A 202 13.16 1.16 11.56
C ALA A 202 14.54 0.50 11.63
N ILE A 203 15.53 1.08 10.97
CA ILE A 203 16.91 0.56 10.99
C ILE A 203 17.74 1.56 11.76
N ILE A 204 18.35 1.15 12.87
CA ILE A 204 19.16 2.06 13.67
C ILE A 204 20.52 2.23 13.01
N ASN A 205 20.80 3.41 12.48
CA ASN A 205 22.05 3.73 11.79
C ASN A 205 23.01 4.58 12.63
N SER A 206 22.62 4.96 13.85
CA SER A 206 23.43 5.79 14.75
C SER A 206 22.99 5.68 16.21
N LYS A 207 23.85 6.11 17.13
CA LYS A 207 23.48 6.24 18.55
C LYS A 207 22.39 7.29 18.76
N GLU A 208 22.44 8.37 17.97
CA GLU A 208 21.44 9.43 17.97
C GLU A 208 20.06 8.88 17.62
N GLU A 209 19.97 8.00 16.63
CA GLU A 209 18.74 7.33 16.24
C GLU A 209 18.24 6.34 17.29
N ALA A 210 19.14 5.58 17.93
CA ALA A 210 18.77 4.70 19.05
C ALA A 210 18.07 5.49 20.18
N GLU A 211 18.57 6.69 20.51
CA GLU A 211 17.95 7.57 21.51
C GLU A 211 16.58 8.12 21.05
N VAL A 212 16.37 8.33 19.75
CA VAL A 212 15.05 8.69 19.18
C VAL A 212 14.06 7.55 19.39
N LEU A 213 14.42 6.32 19.03
CA LEU A 213 13.54 5.16 19.19
C LEU A 213 13.27 4.86 20.66
N LYS A 214 14.29 4.96 21.52
CA LYS A 214 14.14 4.85 22.98
C LYS A 214 13.13 5.83 23.54
N LYS A 215 13.18 7.10 23.11
CA LYS A 215 12.18 8.09 23.49
C LYS A 215 10.79 7.70 22.98
N LEU A 216 10.69 7.24 21.74
CA LEU A 216 9.42 6.80 21.15
C LEU A 216 8.79 5.63 21.93
N LEU A 217 9.61 4.68 22.43
CA LEU A 217 9.18 3.62 23.35
C LEU A 217 8.73 4.17 24.71
N ALA A 218 9.42 5.16 25.26
CA ALA A 218 9.05 5.79 26.53
C ALA A 218 7.71 6.54 26.43
N ASP A 219 7.46 7.21 25.30
CA ASP A 219 6.21 7.90 24.99
C ASP A 219 5.04 6.90 24.73
N ASN A 220 5.34 5.60 24.58
CA ASN A 220 4.38 4.51 24.39
C ASN A 220 4.55 3.42 25.48
N PRO A 221 4.05 3.66 26.71
CA PRO A 221 4.23 2.74 27.84
C PRO A 221 3.48 1.42 27.63
N ALA A 222 3.88 0.38 28.37
CA ALA A 222 3.28 -0.96 28.26
C ALA A 222 1.75 -0.96 28.50
N SER A 223 1.24 -0.01 29.28
CA SER A 223 -0.19 0.18 29.53
C SER A 223 -0.98 0.63 28.29
N SER A 224 -0.35 1.27 27.30
CA SER A 224 -1.01 1.70 26.06
C SER A 224 -0.98 0.65 24.95
N ILE A 225 -0.30 -0.48 25.17
CA ILE A 225 -0.17 -1.56 24.19
C ILE A 225 -1.22 -2.64 24.52
N PRO A 226 -2.16 -2.97 23.61
CA PRO A 226 -3.18 -3.99 23.85
C PRO A 226 -2.60 -5.42 23.89
N GLY A 227 -3.37 -6.36 24.44
CA GLY A 227 -3.02 -7.79 24.48
C GLY A 227 -2.21 -8.22 25.71
N ARG A 228 -1.99 -9.54 25.82
CA ARG A 228 -1.25 -10.21 26.91
C ARG A 228 0.07 -10.79 26.38
N HIS A 229 0.88 -9.92 25.78
CA HIS A 229 2.21 -10.27 25.25
C HIS A 229 3.29 -9.48 25.98
N TYR A 230 4.55 -9.77 25.68
CA TYR A 230 5.68 -8.96 26.14
C TYR A 230 5.66 -7.58 25.46
N LYS A 231 5.90 -6.50 26.22
CA LYS A 231 5.66 -5.11 25.80
C LYS A 231 6.84 -4.17 26.04
N ASP A 232 7.97 -4.71 26.49
CA ASP A 232 9.16 -3.93 26.84
C ASP A 232 10.23 -3.95 25.74
N ALA A 233 9.88 -4.51 24.57
CA ALA A 233 10.63 -4.39 23.33
C ALA A 233 9.69 -4.09 22.15
N ALA A 234 10.25 -3.52 21.08
CA ALA A 234 9.57 -3.34 19.81
C ALA A 234 10.40 -3.88 18.64
N ILE A 235 9.75 -4.50 17.66
CA ILE A 235 10.40 -4.99 16.43
C ILE A 235 10.97 -3.82 15.65
N ILE A 236 12.19 -4.01 15.16
CA ILE A 236 12.92 -3.11 14.25
C ILE A 236 13.59 -3.91 13.13
N GLY A 237 14.08 -3.22 12.11
CA GLY A 237 14.42 -3.75 10.79
C GLY A 237 15.75 -4.48 10.71
N PHE A 238 15.97 -5.50 11.54
CA PHE A 238 17.08 -6.42 11.39
C PHE A 238 16.67 -7.85 11.75
N HIS A 239 17.39 -8.83 11.21
CA HIS A 239 17.18 -10.24 11.51
C HIS A 239 18.46 -11.04 11.24
N ASP A 240 18.53 -12.24 11.78
CA ASP A 240 19.56 -13.21 11.45
C ASP A 240 19.29 -13.77 10.04
N TRP A 241 20.28 -13.66 9.15
CA TRP A 241 20.24 -14.14 7.77
C TRP A 241 20.54 -15.64 7.67
N GLY A 242 19.89 -16.45 8.51
CA GLY A 242 19.96 -17.92 8.48
C GLY A 242 21.31 -18.50 8.92
N THR A 243 22.20 -17.70 9.50
CA THR A 243 23.47 -18.15 10.06
C THR A 243 23.66 -17.48 11.42
N TRP A 244 23.44 -18.24 12.49
CA TRP A 244 23.48 -17.73 13.87
C TRP A 244 24.59 -16.69 14.11
N GLY A 245 24.17 -15.48 14.50
CA GLY A 245 25.04 -14.35 14.77
C GLY A 245 25.37 -13.45 13.57
N ASN A 246 24.92 -13.79 12.36
CA ASN A 246 25.03 -12.94 11.16
C ASN A 246 23.86 -11.96 11.06
N TRP A 247 23.78 -11.04 12.01
CA TRP A 247 22.73 -10.03 12.10
C TRP A 247 22.87 -8.98 11.00
N ARG A 248 21.81 -8.82 10.22
CA ARG A 248 21.74 -7.84 9.13
C ARG A 248 20.43 -7.08 9.18
N THR A 249 20.48 -5.85 8.71
CA THR A 249 19.28 -5.06 8.47
C THR A 249 18.41 -5.75 7.42
N ILE A 250 17.15 -5.38 7.35
CA ILE A 250 16.24 -5.85 6.28
C ILE A 250 16.68 -5.40 4.87
N HIS A 251 17.67 -4.51 4.76
CA HIS A 251 18.32 -4.12 3.51
C HIS A 251 19.61 -4.92 3.23
N GLY A 252 19.93 -5.91 4.07
CA GLY A 252 21.08 -6.81 3.89
C GLY A 252 22.41 -6.26 4.39
N VAL A 253 22.46 -5.12 5.06
CA VAL A 253 23.69 -4.52 5.62
C VAL A 253 23.98 -5.12 6.99
N LYS A 254 25.24 -5.44 7.34
CA LYS A 254 25.55 -5.92 8.70
C LYS A 254 25.33 -4.82 9.73
N LEU A 255 24.89 -5.16 10.94
CA LEU A 255 24.66 -4.14 11.98
C LEU A 255 25.90 -3.29 12.30
N SER A 256 27.08 -3.92 12.35
CA SER A 256 28.36 -3.24 12.57
C SER A 256 28.72 -2.24 11.47
N GLU A 257 28.16 -2.43 10.26
CA GLU A 257 28.34 -1.56 9.11
C GLU A 257 27.21 -0.52 9.01
N ALA A 258 26.01 -0.84 9.51
CA ALA A 258 24.84 0.03 9.52
C ALA A 258 24.99 1.23 10.48
N GLY A 259 25.82 1.08 11.53
CA GLY A 259 26.17 2.17 12.46
C GLY A 259 25.62 2.01 13.88
N TYR A 260 24.88 0.93 14.16
CA TYR A 260 24.47 0.57 15.51
C TYR A 260 24.31 -0.95 15.67
N ASP A 261 25.14 -1.54 16.52
CA ASP A 261 25.21 -2.97 16.81
C ASP A 261 25.31 -3.26 18.33
N THR A 262 24.85 -2.32 19.16
CA THR A 262 24.97 -2.44 20.62
C THR A 262 23.78 -3.21 21.22
N PHE A 263 23.99 -4.48 21.49
CA PHE A 263 23.03 -5.34 22.19
C PHE A 263 23.01 -5.08 23.70
N GLU A 264 21.86 -5.34 24.33
CA GLU A 264 21.72 -5.33 25.78
C GLU A 264 22.60 -6.41 26.41
N ARG A 265 23.02 -6.22 27.67
CA ARG A 265 23.87 -7.21 28.33
C ARG A 265 23.17 -8.58 28.39
N GLY A 266 23.79 -9.57 27.76
CA GLY A 266 23.27 -10.93 27.67
C GLY A 266 22.68 -11.25 26.30
N GLN A 267 22.40 -10.24 25.47
CA GLN A 267 21.85 -10.40 24.12
C GLN A 267 22.95 -10.38 23.03
N PRO A 268 22.69 -10.96 21.86
CA PRO A 268 21.56 -11.84 21.56
C PRO A 268 21.69 -13.21 22.24
N ASP A 269 20.60 -13.75 22.80
CA ASP A 269 20.66 -14.93 23.67
C ASP A 269 19.99 -16.20 23.12
N ASN A 270 19.21 -16.12 22.04
CA ASN A 270 18.40 -17.22 21.53
C ASN A 270 17.53 -17.87 22.63
N TYR A 271 17.00 -17.07 23.55
CA TYR A 271 16.31 -17.53 24.75
C TYR A 271 15.23 -18.58 24.42
N THR A 272 14.45 -18.32 23.38
CA THR A 272 13.68 -19.36 22.68
C THR A 272 14.43 -19.80 21.42
N PRO A 273 14.67 -21.10 21.19
CA PRO A 273 15.36 -21.54 19.98
C PRO A 273 14.68 -21.00 18.71
N GLY A 274 15.40 -20.19 17.94
CA GLY A 274 14.91 -19.54 16.73
C GLY A 274 14.55 -18.06 16.87
N GLU A 275 15.12 -17.36 17.85
CA GLU A 275 15.04 -15.90 17.95
C GLU A 275 15.92 -15.24 16.91
N ASN A 276 15.38 -15.16 15.70
CA ASN A 276 16.12 -14.68 14.54
C ASN A 276 15.70 -13.26 14.14
N CYS A 277 14.82 -12.60 14.89
CA CYS A 277 14.28 -11.30 14.52
C CYS A 277 14.66 -10.20 15.50
N GLY A 278 14.99 -9.04 14.96
CA GLY A 278 15.55 -7.93 15.72
C GLY A 278 14.52 -7.06 16.40
N SER A 279 14.88 -6.58 17.59
CA SER A 279 14.08 -5.67 18.40
C SER A 279 14.97 -4.71 19.18
N ILE A 280 14.34 -3.68 19.74
CA ILE A 280 14.94 -2.71 20.65
C ILE A 280 14.20 -2.74 21.98
N PHE A 281 14.94 -2.82 23.09
CA PHE A 281 14.39 -2.68 24.43
C PHE A 281 14.10 -1.21 24.78
N ARG A 282 13.31 -1.00 25.85
CA ARG A 282 13.11 0.33 26.46
C ARG A 282 14.42 1.03 26.88
N SER A 283 15.53 0.30 27.07
CA SER A 283 16.84 0.87 27.35
C SER A 283 17.47 1.60 26.15
N GLY A 284 17.00 1.29 24.93
CA GLY A 284 17.59 1.71 23.67
C GLY A 284 18.54 0.68 23.05
N LEU A 285 18.79 -0.44 23.74
CA LEU A 285 19.73 -1.48 23.30
C LEU A 285 19.03 -2.61 22.52
N LEU A 286 19.79 -3.29 21.66
CA LEU A 286 19.27 -4.32 20.78
C LEU A 286 18.98 -5.64 21.51
N ASN A 287 18.04 -6.40 20.96
CA ASN A 287 17.59 -7.70 21.45
C ASN A 287 17.08 -8.56 20.28
N ASP A 288 17.22 -9.88 20.38
CA ASP A 288 16.58 -10.85 19.49
C ASP A 288 15.24 -11.36 20.04
N LEU A 289 14.30 -11.65 19.15
CA LEU A 289 12.95 -12.10 19.47
C LEU A 289 12.47 -13.18 18.48
N PRO A 290 11.49 -13.99 18.90
CA PRO A 290 10.94 -15.03 18.04
C PRO A 290 10.06 -14.39 16.98
N CYS A 291 10.45 -14.54 15.71
CA CYS A 291 9.84 -13.86 14.57
C CYS A 291 8.32 -14.05 14.45
N GLY A 292 7.82 -15.22 14.86
CA GLY A 292 6.40 -15.59 14.78
C GLY A 292 5.53 -15.08 15.93
N ASN A 293 6.13 -14.48 16.97
CA ASN A 293 5.36 -13.92 18.07
C ASN A 293 5.00 -12.46 17.80
N PRO A 294 3.82 -12.00 18.26
CA PRO A 294 3.38 -10.64 18.03
C PRO A 294 4.01 -9.67 19.05
N PHE A 295 4.63 -8.60 18.54
CA PHE A 295 5.19 -7.49 19.34
C PHE A 295 4.79 -6.15 18.74
N PRO A 296 4.77 -5.05 19.53
CA PRO A 296 4.72 -3.71 18.94
C PRO A 296 5.95 -3.49 18.04
N PHE A 297 5.90 -2.52 17.14
CA PHE A 297 6.95 -2.31 16.15
C PHE A 297 7.09 -0.84 15.78
N ILE A 298 8.25 -0.49 15.22
CA ILE A 298 8.54 0.89 14.81
C ILE A 298 8.79 0.90 13.31
N CYS A 299 8.04 1.74 12.60
CA CYS A 299 8.31 2.04 11.21
C CYS A 299 9.17 3.30 11.12
N GLU A 300 10.10 3.29 10.17
CA GLU A 300 10.87 4.45 9.71
C GLU A 300 10.46 4.78 8.27
N LYS A 301 10.43 6.07 7.95
CA LYS A 301 10.06 6.58 6.65
C LYS A 301 10.93 7.75 6.27
N ASP A 302 11.43 7.75 5.03
CA ASP A 302 12.02 8.92 4.40
C ASP A 302 10.91 9.95 4.09
N PRO A 303 10.98 11.18 4.63
CA PRO A 303 10.03 12.26 4.32
C PRO A 303 9.83 12.55 2.83
N GLU A 304 10.82 12.26 1.99
CA GLU A 304 10.80 12.49 0.55
C GLU A 304 10.22 11.30 -0.23
N TYR A 305 9.93 10.17 0.44
CA TYR A 305 9.42 8.95 -0.19
C TYR A 305 8.08 8.46 0.40
N PRO A 306 7.12 8.00 -0.43
CA PRO A 306 7.13 8.06 -1.88
C PRO A 306 7.01 9.51 -2.35
N PRO A 307 7.68 9.88 -3.45
CA PRO A 307 7.55 11.23 -3.98
C PRO A 307 6.10 11.51 -4.37
N VAL A 308 5.70 12.77 -4.24
CA VAL A 308 4.35 13.24 -4.60
C VAL A 308 4.38 13.78 -6.03
N CYS A 309 3.48 13.30 -6.87
CA CYS A 309 3.31 13.70 -8.26
C CYS A 309 1.97 14.39 -8.48
N GLN A 310 1.95 15.31 -9.45
CA GLN A 310 0.73 15.86 -10.01
C GLN A 310 0.32 15.03 -11.23
N PRO A 311 -0.98 15.02 -11.61
CA PRO A 311 -1.38 14.50 -12.90
C PRO A 311 -0.61 15.23 -14.02
N SER A 312 0.10 14.49 -14.88
CA SER A 312 0.69 15.08 -16.07
C SER A 312 -0.41 15.42 -17.07
N THR A 313 -0.41 16.65 -17.60
CA THR A 313 -1.34 17.07 -18.66
C THR A 313 -0.99 16.50 -20.04
N ASP A 314 0.11 15.76 -20.17
CA ASP A 314 0.62 15.29 -21.45
C ASP A 314 1.01 13.81 -21.38
N GLU A 315 0.04 12.93 -21.59
CA GLU A 315 0.25 11.82 -22.53
C GLU A 315 -0.96 11.86 -23.48
N GLY A 316 -0.80 12.62 -24.57
CA GLY A 316 -1.71 12.52 -25.70
C GLY A 316 -1.76 11.07 -26.13
N ILE A 317 -2.87 10.40 -25.82
CA ILE A 317 -3.15 9.05 -26.30
C ILE A 317 -3.04 9.09 -27.82
N GLU A 318 -2.04 8.40 -28.37
CA GLU A 318 -1.94 8.19 -29.80
C GLU A 318 -3.13 7.31 -30.19
N ILE A 319 -4.19 7.94 -30.70
CA ILE A 319 -5.35 7.23 -31.23
C ILE A 319 -4.86 6.44 -32.44
N ASP A 320 -4.76 5.12 -32.27
CA ASP A 320 -4.50 4.20 -33.36
C ASP A 320 -5.53 4.45 -34.47
N LYS A 321 -5.04 4.92 -35.62
CA LYS A 321 -5.85 5.26 -36.80
C LYS A 321 -6.60 4.05 -37.38
N ARG A 322 -6.40 2.84 -36.86
CA ARG A 322 -7.16 1.63 -37.23
C ARG A 322 -8.59 1.59 -36.68
N PHE A 323 -8.98 2.49 -35.77
CA PHE A 323 -10.36 2.55 -35.26
C PHE A 323 -11.27 3.60 -35.93
N LYS A 324 -10.84 4.21 -37.05
CA LYS A 324 -11.76 4.89 -37.95
C LYS A 324 -12.44 3.86 -38.86
N ASN A 325 -13.60 3.38 -38.45
CA ASN A 325 -14.58 2.86 -39.41
C ASN A 325 -15.15 4.06 -40.17
N GLU A 326 -14.56 4.40 -41.31
CA GLU A 326 -15.27 5.16 -42.32
C GLU A 326 -16.32 4.21 -42.92
N VAL A 327 -17.58 4.54 -42.63
CA VAL A 327 -18.74 3.99 -43.30
C VAL A 327 -18.62 4.34 -44.78
N GLU A 328 -18.42 3.34 -45.63
CA GLU A 328 -18.68 3.47 -47.06
C GLU A 328 -20.17 3.74 -47.24
N ASP A 329 -20.50 4.99 -47.55
CA ASP A 329 -21.82 5.37 -48.02
C ASP A 329 -21.92 4.89 -49.48
N HIS A 330 -22.66 3.79 -49.68
CA HIS A 330 -23.05 3.35 -51.00
C HIS A 330 -24.08 4.32 -51.58
N GLN A 331 -23.70 4.97 -52.69
CA GLN A 331 -24.64 5.47 -53.68
C GLN A 331 -24.18 5.11 -55.10
#